data_AF-A0A9X5UE01-F1
#
_entry.id   AF-A0A9X5UE01-F1
#
_cell.length_a   1.000
_cell.length_b   1.000
_cell.length_c   1.000
_cell.angle_alpha   90.00
_cell.angle_beta   90.00
_cell.angle_gamma   90.00
#
_symmetry.space_group_name_H-M   'P 1'
#
loop_
_entity.id
_entity.type
_entity.pdbx_description
1 polymer ?
#
loop_
_entity_poly.entity_id
_entity_poly.type
_entity_poly.pdbx_seq_one_letter_code
_entity_poly.pdbx_strand_id
1 'polypeptide(L)'
;MSDEPIDPFAGDPEDPASELSRLDPVEDVDLLEPLSLHEREEVLAELGDLDVFRTLLEPRGYRGLVVDCEGCAEPHFFDWDLLTGNLRQLLNEGRTRVHEPAFAPDPSCYVSWDYARGYADGVCEASEASEA
;
A
#
# COMPACT_ATOMS: atom_id res chain seq x y z
N MET A 1 8.03 -11.88 -37.07
CA MET A 1 7.26 -10.72 -37.56
C MET A 1 6.16 -10.55 -36.54
N SER A 2 6.24 -9.51 -35.70
CA SER A 2 5.26 -9.32 -34.63
C SER A 2 3.88 -9.14 -35.25
N ASP A 3 2.96 -9.99 -34.83
CA ASP A 3 1.53 -9.93 -35.13
C ASP A 3 0.88 -8.88 -34.22
N GLU A 4 1.41 -7.66 -34.28
CA GLU A 4 0.87 -6.50 -33.59
C GLU A 4 -0.06 -5.80 -34.60
N PRO A 5 -1.32 -5.49 -34.25
CA PRO A 5 -2.17 -4.70 -35.13
C PRO A 5 -1.48 -3.38 -35.46
N ILE A 6 -1.44 -3.05 -36.76
CA ILE A 6 -0.94 -1.76 -37.24
C ILE A 6 -1.76 -0.67 -36.56
N ASP A 7 -1.05 0.26 -35.92
CA ASP A 7 -1.64 1.47 -35.37
C ASP A 7 -2.37 2.25 -36.48
N PRO A 8 -3.69 2.48 -36.35
CA PRO A 8 -4.47 3.19 -37.35
C PRO A 8 -4.04 4.65 -37.55
N PHE A 9 -3.25 5.24 -36.63
CA PHE A 9 -2.75 6.62 -36.70
C PHE A 9 -1.29 6.72 -37.17
N ALA A 10 -0.66 5.61 -37.54
CA ALA A 10 0.74 5.60 -37.96
C ALA A 10 1.01 6.54 -39.16
N GLY A 11 1.76 7.62 -38.91
CA GLY A 11 2.17 8.60 -39.93
C GLY A 11 1.25 9.80 -40.09
N ASP A 12 0.24 9.96 -39.22
CA ASP A 12 -0.60 11.16 -39.18
C ASP A 12 0.16 12.33 -38.52
N PRO A 13 0.32 13.49 -39.21
CA PRO A 13 0.94 14.68 -38.60
C PRO A 13 0.09 15.30 -37.47
N GLU A 14 -1.20 14.95 -37.37
CA GLU A 14 -2.11 15.34 -36.28
C GLU A 14 -2.51 14.13 -35.42
N ASP A 15 -1.59 13.17 -35.24
CA ASP A 15 -1.81 11.99 -34.41
C ASP A 15 -2.15 12.38 -32.94
N PRO A 16 -3.39 12.10 -32.45
CA PRO A 16 -3.77 12.40 -31.08
C PRO A 16 -2.98 11.59 -30.04
N ALA A 17 -2.41 10.44 -30.40
CA ALA A 17 -1.54 9.66 -29.52
C ALA A 17 -0.16 10.32 -29.31
N SER A 18 0.31 11.11 -30.29
CA SER A 18 1.54 11.91 -30.17
C SER A 18 1.42 13.00 -29.10
N GLU A 19 0.23 13.57 -28.92
CA GLU A 19 -0.05 14.55 -27.86
C GLU A 19 -0.09 13.88 -26.47
N LEU A 20 -0.57 12.64 -26.36
CA LEU A 20 -0.47 11.86 -25.11
C LEU A 20 0.99 11.55 -24.76
N SER A 21 1.84 11.22 -25.73
CA SER A 21 3.29 11.03 -25.48
C SER A 21 4.01 12.31 -25.03
N ARG A 22 3.42 13.49 -25.24
CA ARG A 22 3.91 14.78 -24.71
C ARG A 22 3.32 15.12 -23.33
N LEU A 23 2.11 14.66 -23.05
CA LEU A 23 1.35 14.94 -21.82
C LEU A 23 1.57 13.91 -20.73
N ASP A 24 2.00 12.70 -21.09
CA ASP A 24 2.64 11.74 -20.21
C ASP A 24 4.16 11.97 -20.33
N PRO A 25 4.77 12.84 -19.50
CA PRO A 25 5.93 12.32 -18.82
C PRO A 25 5.35 11.16 -18.01
N VAL A 26 5.41 9.95 -18.55
CA VAL A 26 5.66 8.81 -17.67
C VAL A 26 6.93 9.24 -16.95
N GLU A 27 6.77 9.81 -15.76
CA GLU A 27 7.87 10.04 -14.84
C GLU A 27 8.65 8.74 -14.87
N ASP A 28 9.85 8.84 -15.43
CA ASP A 28 10.68 7.72 -15.87
C ASP A 28 10.37 6.44 -15.10
N VAL A 29 9.75 5.47 -15.76
CA VAL A 29 9.58 4.11 -15.22
C VAL A 29 10.96 3.51 -14.85
N ASP A 30 12.04 4.10 -15.39
CA ASP A 30 13.45 3.78 -15.14
C ASP A 30 14.17 4.71 -14.12
N LEU A 31 13.52 5.71 -13.50
CA LEU A 31 14.09 6.59 -12.44
C LEU A 31 13.36 6.48 -11.10
N LEU A 32 12.68 5.38 -10.81
CA LEU A 32 12.32 5.09 -9.42
C LEU A 32 13.62 4.79 -8.67
N GLU A 33 14.17 5.82 -8.01
CA GLU A 33 15.32 5.65 -7.14
C GLU A 33 14.98 4.60 -6.07
N PRO A 34 15.85 3.60 -5.86
CA PRO A 34 15.69 2.67 -4.76
C PRO A 34 15.55 3.43 -3.44
N LEU A 35 14.72 2.91 -2.53
CA LEU A 35 14.60 3.47 -1.18
C LEU A 35 15.99 3.72 -0.58
N SER A 36 16.16 4.88 0.03
CA SER A 36 17.33 5.16 0.86
C SER A 36 17.40 4.16 2.02
N LEU A 37 18.58 4.03 2.63
CA LEU A 37 18.75 3.14 3.78
C LEU A 37 17.78 3.48 4.92
N HIS A 38 17.51 4.76 5.12
CA HIS A 38 16.61 5.23 6.18
C HIS A 38 15.15 4.86 5.89
N GLU A 39 14.65 5.18 4.70
CA GLU A 39 13.27 4.80 4.31
C GLU A 39 13.08 3.28 4.35
N ARG A 40 14.11 2.53 3.97
CA ARG A 40 14.09 1.06 4.04
C ARG A 40 13.99 0.56 5.49
N GLU A 41 14.69 1.18 6.43
CA GLU A 41 14.60 0.86 7.86
C GLU A 41 13.20 1.19 8.42
N GLU A 42 12.61 2.31 8.03
CA GLU A 42 11.25 2.69 8.42
C GLU A 42 10.21 1.67 7.93
N VAL A 43 10.26 1.29 6.65
CA VAL A 43 9.33 0.29 6.09
C VAL A 43 9.51 -1.08 6.75
N LEU A 44 10.74 -1.45 7.13
CA LEU A 44 10.99 -2.67 7.88
C LEU A 44 10.40 -2.62 9.30
N ALA A 45 10.47 -1.46 9.96
CA ALA A 45 9.83 -1.26 11.26
C ALA A 45 8.30 -1.34 11.15
N GLU A 46 7.69 -0.72 10.13
CA GLU A 46 6.25 -0.80 9.87
C GLU A 46 5.79 -2.25 9.60
N LEU A 47 6.59 -3.04 8.88
CA LEU A 47 6.31 -4.48 8.70
C LEU A 47 6.34 -5.24 10.02
N GLY A 48 7.23 -4.88 10.95
CA GLY A 48 7.28 -5.44 12.30
C GLY A 48 6.03 -5.09 13.11
N ASP A 49 5.66 -3.81 13.10
CA ASP A 49 4.44 -3.32 13.75
C ASP A 49 3.19 -4.04 13.22
N LEU A 50 3.06 -4.20 11.89
CA LEU A 50 1.94 -4.90 11.28
C LEU A 50 1.83 -6.37 11.69
N ASP A 51 2.95 -7.07 11.84
CA ASP A 51 2.96 -8.47 12.29
C ASP A 51 2.43 -8.58 13.73
N VAL A 52 2.84 -7.66 14.60
CA VAL A 52 2.32 -7.55 15.98
C VAL A 52 0.82 -7.23 15.97
N PHE A 53 0.40 -6.23 15.20
CA PHE A 53 -1.00 -5.81 15.13
C PHE A 53 -1.89 -6.94 14.65
N ARG A 54 -1.50 -7.61 13.55
CA ARG A 54 -2.22 -8.76 13.02
C ARG A 54 -2.33 -9.87 14.07
N THR A 55 -1.22 -10.24 14.70
CA THR A 55 -1.17 -11.30 15.72
C THR A 55 -2.15 -11.02 16.87
N LEU A 56 -2.27 -9.75 17.29
CA LEU A 56 -3.16 -9.36 18.37
C LEU A 56 -4.61 -9.21 17.92
N LEU A 57 -4.87 -8.67 16.73
CA LEU A 57 -6.20 -8.20 16.33
C LEU A 57 -6.96 -9.17 15.42
N GLU A 58 -6.25 -9.97 14.61
CA GLU A 58 -6.88 -10.97 13.72
C GLU A 58 -7.74 -11.98 14.49
N PRO A 59 -7.31 -12.56 15.64
CA PRO A 59 -8.14 -13.47 16.43
C PRO A 59 -9.40 -12.82 17.02
N ARG A 60 -9.47 -11.49 17.04
CA ARG A 60 -10.60 -10.70 17.56
C ARG A 60 -11.59 -10.31 16.47
N GLY A 61 -11.32 -10.70 15.21
CA GLY A 61 -12.20 -10.47 14.07
C GLY A 61 -11.81 -9.26 13.20
N TYR A 62 -10.70 -8.58 13.51
CA TYR A 62 -10.20 -7.50 12.66
C TYR A 62 -9.42 -8.05 11.47
N ARG A 63 -9.76 -7.58 10.28
CA ARG A 63 -9.22 -8.02 9.00
C ARG A 63 -8.10 -7.14 8.47
N GLY A 64 -7.92 -5.95 9.03
CA GLY A 64 -6.95 -5.00 8.51
C GLY A 64 -7.05 -3.61 9.12
N LEU A 65 -6.46 -2.65 8.40
CA LEU A 65 -6.46 -1.24 8.77
C LEU A 65 -7.38 -0.40 7.90
N VAL A 66 -7.87 0.70 8.46
CA VAL A 66 -8.51 1.79 7.73
C VAL A 66 -7.61 3.02 7.74
N VAL A 67 -7.46 3.65 6.58
CA VAL A 67 -6.68 4.87 6.38
C VAL A 67 -7.58 5.94 5.76
N ASP A 68 -7.70 7.08 6.43
CA ASP A 68 -8.39 8.24 5.87
C ASP A 68 -7.48 8.93 4.83
N CYS A 69 -7.83 8.82 3.55
CA CYS A 69 -7.03 9.40 2.47
C CYS A 69 -7.47 10.84 2.20
N GLU A 70 -6.59 11.83 2.46
CA GLU A 70 -6.88 13.25 2.22
C GLU A 70 -7.13 13.57 0.73
N GLY A 71 -6.52 12.81 -0.19
CA GLY A 71 -6.69 13.01 -1.63
C GLY A 71 -8.02 12.49 -2.17
N CYS A 72 -8.48 11.35 -1.69
CA CYS A 72 -9.74 10.72 -2.12
C CYS A 72 -10.95 11.20 -1.32
N ALA A 73 -10.74 11.78 -0.14
CA ALA A 73 -11.77 12.15 0.84
C ALA A 73 -12.67 10.98 1.26
N GLU A 74 -12.16 9.75 1.15
CA GLU A 74 -12.84 8.51 1.52
C GLU A 74 -11.87 7.59 2.29
N PRO A 75 -12.39 6.73 3.20
CA PRO A 75 -11.58 5.77 3.93
C PRO A 75 -11.16 4.60 3.03
N HIS A 76 -9.88 4.25 3.07
CA HIS A 76 -9.31 3.10 2.39
C HIS A 76 -9.13 1.95 3.36
N PHE A 77 -9.70 0.78 3.03
CA PHE A 77 -9.65 -0.43 3.84
C PHE A 77 -8.61 -1.39 3.27
N PHE A 78 -7.61 -1.71 4.08
CA PHE A 78 -6.48 -2.55 3.72
C PHE A 78 -6.48 -3.82 4.55
N ASP A 79 -6.75 -4.97 3.92
CA ASP A 79 -6.56 -6.28 4.56
C ASP A 79 -5.09 -6.48 4.95
N TRP A 80 -4.84 -7.25 6.01
CA TRP A 80 -3.48 -7.52 6.52
C TRP A 80 -2.53 -7.98 5.41
N ASP A 81 -2.94 -8.97 4.63
CA ASP A 81 -2.10 -9.53 3.56
C ASP A 81 -1.81 -8.53 2.44
N LEU A 82 -2.78 -7.67 2.13
CA LEU A 82 -2.64 -6.65 1.10
C LEU A 82 -1.67 -5.56 1.53
N LEU A 83 -1.77 -5.09 2.78
CA LEU A 83 -0.86 -4.09 3.33
C LEU A 83 0.57 -4.62 3.47
N THR A 84 0.73 -5.83 4.02
CA THR A 84 2.04 -6.50 4.10
C THR A 84 2.63 -6.72 2.71
N GLY A 85 1.82 -7.12 1.72
CA GLY A 85 2.25 -7.27 0.33
C GLY A 85 2.76 -5.96 -0.26
N ASN A 86 2.05 -4.85 -0.03
CA ASN A 86 2.44 -3.53 -0.51
C ASN A 86 3.77 -3.06 0.07
N LEU A 87 3.98 -3.17 1.39
CA LEU A 87 5.25 -2.77 2.01
C LEU A 87 6.42 -3.65 1.56
N ARG A 88 6.19 -4.96 1.39
CA ARG A 88 7.22 -5.86 0.83
C ARG A 88 7.57 -5.51 -0.61
N GLN A 89 6.58 -5.13 -1.43
CA GLN A 89 6.85 -4.68 -2.80
C GLN A 89 7.59 -3.34 -2.80
N LEU A 90 7.20 -2.40 -1.93
CA LEU A 90 7.89 -1.12 -1.76
C LEU A 90 9.37 -1.32 -1.41
N LEU A 91 9.70 -2.27 -0.52
CA LEU A 91 11.08 -2.63 -0.19
C LEU A 91 11.89 -3.21 -1.35
N ASN A 92 11.23 -3.92 -2.26
CA ASN A 92 11.90 -4.65 -3.34
C ASN A 92 12.01 -3.83 -4.63
N GLU A 93 10.96 -3.08 -4.96
CA GLU A 93 10.77 -2.41 -6.25
C GLU A 93 10.73 -0.88 -6.13
N GLY A 94 10.80 -0.31 -4.92
CA GLY A 94 10.68 1.14 -4.69
C GLY A 94 9.27 1.69 -4.92
N ARG A 95 8.27 0.82 -5.16
CA ARG A 95 6.88 1.22 -5.38
C ARG A 95 5.89 0.21 -4.81
N THR A 96 4.71 0.70 -4.44
CA THR A 96 3.60 -0.16 -4.03
C THR A 96 2.87 -0.73 -5.25
N ARG A 97 2.14 -1.83 -5.04
CA ARG A 97 1.30 -2.38 -6.09
C ARG A 97 0.03 -1.56 -6.26
N VAL A 98 -0.35 -1.32 -7.52
CA VAL A 98 -1.74 -0.95 -7.82
C VAL A 98 -2.63 -2.13 -7.44
N HIS A 99 -3.58 -1.87 -6.55
CA HIS A 99 -4.57 -2.82 -6.12
C HIS A 99 -5.95 -2.18 -6.28
N GLU A 100 -6.94 -3.02 -6.54
CA GLU A 100 -8.31 -2.55 -6.53
C GLU A 100 -8.78 -2.32 -5.09
N PRO A 101 -9.64 -1.33 -4.84
CA PRO A 101 -10.25 -1.15 -3.53
C PRO A 101 -11.00 -2.40 -3.07
N ALA A 102 -11.11 -2.60 -1.75
CA ALA A 102 -11.96 -3.64 -1.20
C ALA A 102 -13.41 -3.48 -1.68
N PHE A 103 -14.03 -4.58 -2.15
CA PHE A 103 -15.43 -4.57 -2.54
C PHE A 103 -16.33 -4.64 -1.30
N ALA A 104 -17.12 -3.58 -1.06
CA ALA A 104 -18.06 -3.47 0.05
C ALA A 104 -17.48 -3.91 1.42
N PRO A 105 -16.39 -3.28 1.88
CA PRO A 105 -15.77 -3.63 3.16
C PRO A 105 -16.73 -3.34 4.31
N ASP A 106 -16.78 -4.23 5.30
CA ASP A 106 -17.46 -3.97 6.57
C ASP A 106 -16.53 -3.10 7.44
N PRO A 107 -16.86 -1.82 7.70
CA PRO A 107 -15.97 -0.93 8.45
C PRO A 107 -15.69 -1.40 9.88
N SER A 108 -16.57 -2.24 10.45
CA SER A 108 -16.37 -2.77 11.80
C SER A 108 -15.25 -3.82 11.88
N CYS A 109 -14.82 -4.35 10.74
CA CYS A 109 -13.71 -5.30 10.64
C CYS A 109 -12.33 -4.62 10.50
N TYR A 110 -12.25 -3.29 10.52
CA TYR A 110 -10.98 -2.56 10.34
C TYR A 110 -10.76 -1.56 11.45
N VAL A 111 -9.50 -1.29 11.76
CA VAL A 111 -9.12 -0.32 12.80
C VAL A 111 -8.11 0.68 12.27
N SER A 112 -8.02 1.85 12.89
CA SER A 112 -6.96 2.79 12.56
C SER A 112 -5.61 2.28 13.05
N TRP A 113 -4.54 2.80 12.46
CA TRP A 113 -3.17 2.54 12.92
C TRP A 113 -2.99 2.90 14.40
N ASP A 114 -3.47 4.08 14.81
CA ASP A 114 -3.37 4.56 16.20
C ASP A 114 -4.07 3.63 17.18
N TYR A 115 -5.23 3.07 16.81
CA TYR A 115 -5.91 2.08 17.63
C TYR A 115 -5.08 0.81 17.76
N ALA A 116 -4.54 0.29 16.65
CA ALA A 116 -3.74 -0.93 16.66
C ALA A 116 -2.48 -0.80 17.53
N ARG A 117 -1.77 0.33 17.40
CA ARG A 117 -0.61 0.66 18.23
C ARG A 117 -0.98 0.76 19.71
N GLY A 118 -1.99 1.55 20.06
CA GLY A 118 -2.43 1.69 21.45
C GLY A 118 -2.91 0.37 22.06
N TYR A 119 -3.52 -0.50 21.26
CA TYR A 119 -3.88 -1.85 21.69
C TYR A 119 -2.65 -2.71 22.00
N ALA A 120 -1.65 -2.70 21.11
CA ALA A 120 -0.40 -3.43 21.30
C ALA A 120 0.34 -2.96 22.56
N ASP A 121 0.47 -1.64 22.74
CA ASP A 121 1.10 -1.05 23.93
C ASP A 121 0.39 -1.49 25.21
N GLY A 122 -0.95 -1.43 25.25
CA GLY A 122 -1.72 -1.86 26.41
C GLY A 122 -1.61 -3.36 26.71
N VAL A 123 -1.44 -4.22 25.70
CA VAL A 123 -1.19 -5.66 25.89
C VAL A 123 0.21 -5.90 26.46
N CYS A 124 1.21 -5.18 25.96
CA CYS A 124 2.58 -5.27 26.46
C CYS A 124 2.66 -4.87 27.94
N GLU A 125 2.12 -3.71 28.31
CA GLU A 125 2.09 -3.24 29.70
C GLU A 125 1.35 -4.23 30.63
N ALA A 126 0.22 -4.78 30.17
CA ALA A 126 -0.54 -5.76 30.96
C ALA A 126 0.22 -7.08 31.16
N SER A 127 1.02 -7.50 30.18
CA SER A 127 1.89 -8.67 30.29
C SER A 127 2.99 -8.44 31.32
N GLU A 128 3.69 -7.31 31.23
CA GLU A 128 4.77 -6.93 32.15
C GLU A 128 4.26 -6.82 33.59
N ALA A 129 3.06 -6.25 33.79
CA ALA A 129 2.43 -6.14 35.11
C ALA A 129 1.98 -7.50 35.69
N SER A 130 1.70 -8.50 34.86
CA SER A 130 1.36 -9.86 35.32
C SER A 130 2.59 -10.69 35.69
N GLU A 131 3.78 -10.29 35.25
CA GLU A 131 5.05 -10.97 35.52
C GLU A 131 5.79 -10.41 36.75
N ALA A 132 5.34 -9.27 37.29
CA ALA A 132 5.88 -8.58 38.47
C ALA A 132 5.21 -9.01 39.78
#